data_AF-A0A1F8NFY9-F1
#
_entry.id   AF-A0A1F8NFY9-F1
#
_cell.length_a   1.000
_cell.length_b   1.000
_cell.length_c   1.000
_cell.angle_alpha   90.00
_cell.angle_beta   90.00
_cell.angle_gamma   90.00
#
_symmetry.space_group_name_H-M   'P 1'
#
loop_
_entity.id
_entity.type
_entity.pdbx_description
1 polymer ?
#
loop_
_entity_poly.entity_id
_entity_poly.type
_entity_poly.pdbx_seq_one_letter_code
_entity_poly.pdbx_strand_id
1 'polypeptide(L)'
;WPKVKANLKKGDALYFSHGFSIVYKEQTGVVPPDYVDVILVAPKGSGASVRTNFLAGSGINSSFAVFQDATGRAEQRTMALGIAIGSGYLFPTTFEKEVHSDLTGERGVLMGALAGVMEAQYNLLRKHGHSPSEAFNETVEELTQSLIRLVDKNGMDWMYANCSTTAQRGALDWRHQFRKAVEPVFDWLYESVISGEQTRIVIEANSAKDYRQKLEKELKEMRESEMWRAGAAVRSLRPENWKKK
;
A
#
# COMPACT_ATOMS: atom_id res chain seq x y z
N TRP A 1 11.81 -16.10 -13.71
CA TRP A 1 13.25 -16.13 -13.34
C TRP A 1 14.16 -16.79 -14.40
N PRO A 2 13.95 -18.04 -14.87
CA PRO A 2 14.93 -18.72 -15.75
C PRO A 2 15.30 -17.94 -17.02
N LYS A 3 14.31 -17.28 -17.65
CA LYS A 3 14.50 -16.43 -18.82
C LYS A 3 15.39 -15.21 -18.56
N VAL A 4 15.32 -14.62 -17.37
CA VAL A 4 16.14 -13.45 -17.00
C VAL A 4 17.56 -13.93 -16.69
N LYS A 5 17.71 -14.95 -15.85
CA LYS A 5 19.00 -15.50 -15.45
C LYS A 5 19.88 -15.89 -16.64
N ALA A 6 19.30 -16.48 -17.68
CA ALA A 6 20.02 -16.89 -18.89
C ALA A 6 20.64 -15.73 -19.69
N ASN A 7 20.22 -14.48 -19.45
CA ASN A 7 20.67 -13.31 -20.18
C ASN A 7 21.58 -12.37 -19.36
N LEU A 8 21.81 -12.67 -18.08
CA LEU A 8 22.66 -11.84 -17.21
C LEU A 8 24.14 -11.99 -17.58
N LYS A 9 24.86 -10.86 -17.58
CA LYS A 9 26.30 -10.75 -17.82
C LYS A 9 27.00 -10.18 -16.59
N LYS A 10 28.31 -10.42 -16.51
CA LYS A 10 29.17 -9.84 -15.46
C LYS A 10 29.04 -8.32 -15.45
N GLY A 11 28.70 -7.77 -14.28
CA GLY A 11 28.55 -6.33 -14.06
C GLY A 11 27.19 -5.74 -14.42
N ASP A 12 26.22 -6.55 -14.86
CA ASP A 12 24.82 -6.15 -14.95
C ASP A 12 24.27 -5.78 -13.56
N ALA A 13 23.14 -5.05 -13.54
CA ALA A 13 22.40 -4.76 -12.32
C ALA A 13 20.99 -5.36 -12.41
N LEU A 14 20.64 -6.19 -11.44
CA LEU A 14 19.30 -6.75 -11.27
C LEU A 14 18.51 -5.84 -10.31
N TYR A 15 17.60 -5.06 -10.88
CA TYR A 15 16.75 -4.14 -10.15
C TYR A 15 15.42 -4.77 -9.72
N PHE A 16 15.01 -4.46 -8.49
CA PHE A 16 13.71 -4.78 -7.92
C PHE A 16 12.98 -3.51 -7.45
N SER A 17 11.69 -3.39 -7.81
CA SER A 17 10.80 -2.36 -7.22
C SER A 17 10.22 -2.77 -5.87
N HIS A 18 10.45 -4.01 -5.45
CA HIS A 18 10.07 -4.57 -4.15
C HIS A 18 10.94 -5.81 -3.86
N GLY A 19 11.40 -6.01 -2.62
CA GLY A 19 12.42 -7.01 -2.29
C GLY A 19 11.91 -8.46 -2.20
N PHE A 20 10.60 -8.70 -2.35
CA PHE A 20 9.92 -9.99 -2.09
C PHE A 20 10.67 -11.21 -2.63
N SER A 21 11.10 -11.17 -3.90
CA SER A 21 11.78 -12.30 -4.54
C SER A 21 13.13 -12.64 -3.89
N ILE A 22 13.85 -11.65 -3.40
CA ILE A 22 15.19 -11.84 -2.80
C ILE A 22 15.06 -12.24 -1.33
N VAL A 23 14.18 -11.60 -0.57
CA VAL A 23 13.98 -11.89 0.85
C VAL A 23 13.46 -13.32 1.05
N TYR A 24 12.50 -13.75 0.22
CA TYR A 24 11.95 -15.11 0.26
C TYR A 24 12.52 -16.01 -0.84
N LYS A 25 13.80 -15.88 -1.18
CA LYS A 25 14.46 -16.64 -2.27
C LYS A 25 14.31 -18.15 -2.16
N GLU A 26 14.21 -18.69 -0.94
CA GLU A 26 14.00 -20.13 -0.71
C GLU A 26 12.60 -20.60 -1.16
N GLN A 27 11.60 -19.73 -1.08
CA GLN A 27 10.24 -20.00 -1.55
C GLN A 27 10.06 -19.63 -3.04
N THR A 28 10.73 -18.58 -3.51
CA THR A 28 10.58 -18.07 -4.89
C THR A 28 11.54 -18.68 -5.90
N GLY A 29 12.64 -19.29 -5.43
CA GLY A 29 13.72 -19.82 -6.28
C GLY A 29 14.57 -18.76 -6.97
N VAL A 30 14.44 -17.48 -6.60
CA VAL A 30 15.20 -16.37 -7.20
C VAL A 30 16.53 -16.18 -6.47
N VAL A 31 17.56 -16.85 -6.96
CA VAL A 31 18.95 -16.73 -6.45
C VAL A 31 19.81 -16.05 -7.52
N PRO A 32 20.13 -14.75 -7.37
CA PRO A 32 21.00 -14.02 -8.30
C PRO A 32 22.42 -14.62 -8.34
N PRO A 33 23.10 -14.58 -9.50
CA PRO A 33 24.52 -14.93 -9.57
C PRO A 33 25.39 -13.88 -8.84
N ASP A 34 26.58 -14.27 -8.39
CA ASP A 34 27.52 -13.42 -7.63
C ASP A 34 28.16 -12.28 -8.44
N TYR A 35 28.05 -12.33 -9.77
CA TYR A 35 28.71 -11.39 -10.68
C TYR A 35 27.85 -10.17 -11.10
N VAL A 36 26.63 -10.01 -10.55
CA VAL A 36 25.74 -8.86 -10.83
C VAL A 36 25.51 -8.01 -9.59
N ASP A 37 25.17 -6.74 -9.75
CA ASP A 37 24.62 -5.98 -8.64
C ASP A 37 23.16 -6.42 -8.41
N VAL A 38 22.71 -6.42 -7.15
CA VAL A 38 21.31 -6.66 -6.79
C VAL A 38 20.82 -5.46 -6.00
N ILE A 39 19.94 -4.68 -6.63
CA ILE A 39 19.58 -3.33 -6.18
C ILE A 39 18.07 -3.17 -6.08
N LEU A 40 17.63 -2.28 -5.19
CA LEU A 40 16.22 -1.97 -4.97
C LEU A 40 16.00 -0.48 -4.87
N VAL A 41 14.95 -0.03 -5.56
CA VAL A 41 14.30 1.26 -5.31
C VAL A 41 12.80 0.97 -5.26
N ALA A 42 12.18 1.16 -4.11
CA ALA A 42 10.75 0.90 -3.89
C ALA A 42 10.00 2.20 -3.62
N PRO A 43 9.33 2.77 -4.64
CA PRO A 43 8.41 3.90 -4.47
C PRO A 43 7.26 3.55 -3.52
N LYS A 44 6.95 4.44 -2.58
CA LYS A 44 5.93 4.21 -1.56
C LYS A 44 4.54 4.66 -2.01
N GLY A 45 4.08 4.03 -3.09
CA GLY A 45 2.73 4.20 -3.63
C GLY A 45 2.49 3.43 -4.92
N SER A 46 1.28 3.52 -5.47
CA SER A 46 0.90 2.80 -6.68
C SER A 46 1.68 3.31 -7.90
N GLY A 47 1.90 2.44 -8.91
CA GLY A 47 2.56 2.83 -10.16
C GLY A 47 1.87 4.00 -10.88
N ALA A 48 0.55 4.11 -10.78
CA ALA A 48 -0.20 5.26 -11.30
C ALA A 48 0.16 6.57 -10.58
N SER A 49 0.34 6.51 -9.25
CA SER A 49 0.75 7.66 -8.43
C SER A 49 2.19 8.07 -8.73
N VAL A 50 3.10 7.11 -8.90
CA VAL A 50 4.48 7.36 -9.34
C VAL A 50 4.48 8.19 -10.61
N ARG A 51 3.73 7.76 -11.65
CA ARG A 51 3.66 8.49 -12.92
C ARG A 51 3.00 9.86 -12.78
N THR A 52 1.89 9.94 -12.05
CA THR A 52 1.12 11.19 -11.90
C THR A 52 1.97 12.24 -11.18
N ASN A 53 2.63 11.87 -10.08
CA ASN A 53 3.45 12.79 -9.31
C ASN A 53 4.75 13.15 -10.03
N PHE A 54 5.34 12.24 -10.81
CA PHE A 54 6.47 12.55 -11.69
C PHE A 54 6.09 13.68 -12.65
N LEU A 55 4.94 13.58 -13.32
CA LEU A 55 4.46 14.60 -14.25
C LEU A 55 4.09 15.91 -13.57
N ALA A 56 3.64 15.85 -12.30
CA ALA A 56 3.37 17.02 -11.49
C ALA A 56 4.62 17.66 -10.86
N GLY A 57 5.80 17.03 -11.02
CA GLY A 57 7.07 17.51 -10.46
C GLY A 57 7.27 17.27 -8.96
N SER A 58 6.31 16.67 -8.27
CA SER A 58 6.42 16.38 -6.82
C SER A 58 7.14 15.06 -6.53
N GLY A 59 6.99 14.07 -7.42
CA GLY A 59 7.50 12.71 -7.21
C GLY A 59 6.81 11.98 -6.05
N ILE A 60 7.37 10.83 -5.68
CA ILE A 60 6.96 10.06 -4.50
C ILE A 60 8.20 9.61 -3.74
N ASN A 61 8.13 9.48 -2.42
CA ASN A 61 9.27 8.99 -1.65
C ASN A 61 9.55 7.53 -1.99
N SER A 62 10.83 7.17 -2.06
CA SER A 62 11.25 5.79 -2.35
C SER A 62 12.30 5.34 -1.34
N SER A 63 12.15 4.11 -0.84
CA SER A 63 13.22 3.46 -0.10
C SER A 63 14.23 2.85 -1.07
N PHE A 64 15.51 2.81 -0.72
CA PHE A 64 16.51 2.14 -1.55
C PHE A 64 17.40 1.20 -0.74
N ALA A 65 17.86 0.12 -1.38
CA ALA A 65 18.75 -0.86 -0.77
C ALA A 65 19.67 -1.52 -1.82
N VAL A 66 20.83 -1.96 -1.35
CA VAL A 66 21.76 -2.82 -2.10
C VAL A 66 21.86 -4.15 -1.37
N PHE A 67 21.53 -5.25 -2.04
CA PHE A 67 21.69 -6.60 -1.50
C PHE A 67 23.05 -7.19 -1.89
N GLN A 68 23.52 -6.90 -3.10
CA GLN A 68 24.80 -7.38 -3.62
C GLN A 68 25.46 -6.27 -4.45
N ASP A 69 26.73 -5.99 -4.17
CA ASP A 69 27.54 -5.05 -4.94
C ASP A 69 28.72 -5.79 -5.59
N ALA A 70 28.50 -6.32 -6.78
CA ALA A 70 29.52 -7.06 -7.53
C ALA A 70 30.46 -6.12 -8.29
N THR A 71 30.05 -4.87 -8.52
CA THR A 71 30.81 -3.90 -9.33
C THR A 71 31.54 -2.84 -8.51
N GLY A 72 31.25 -2.72 -7.21
CA GLY A 72 31.69 -1.59 -6.38
C GLY A 72 30.95 -0.29 -6.70
N ARG A 73 29.83 -0.37 -7.42
CA ARG A 73 29.03 0.78 -7.89
C ARG A 73 27.53 0.64 -7.68
N ALA A 74 27.08 -0.40 -6.97
CA ALA A 74 25.66 -0.69 -6.82
C ALA A 74 24.90 0.46 -6.17
N GLU A 75 25.49 1.13 -5.17
CA GLU A 75 24.84 2.25 -4.49
C GLU A 75 24.61 3.43 -5.42
N GLN A 76 25.61 3.88 -6.18
CA GLN A 76 25.42 5.01 -7.11
C GLN A 76 24.42 4.65 -8.21
N ARG A 77 24.43 3.41 -8.72
CA ARG A 77 23.44 2.91 -9.68
C ARG A 77 22.02 2.96 -9.11
N THR A 78 21.86 2.54 -7.86
CA THR A 78 20.57 2.54 -7.16
C THR A 78 20.03 3.96 -6.98
N MET A 79 20.87 4.88 -6.51
CA MET A 79 20.47 6.28 -6.33
C MET A 79 20.14 6.96 -7.67
N ALA A 80 20.95 6.72 -8.71
CA ALA A 80 20.70 7.23 -10.05
C ALA A 80 19.35 6.75 -10.59
N LEU A 81 19.02 5.47 -10.37
CA LEU A 81 17.72 4.92 -10.75
C LEU A 81 16.57 5.61 -10.00
N GLY A 82 16.71 5.81 -8.69
CA GLY A 82 15.71 6.50 -7.87
C GLY A 82 15.42 7.92 -8.33
N ILE A 83 16.46 8.66 -8.74
CA ILE A 83 16.31 9.98 -9.36
C ILE A 83 15.62 9.87 -10.73
N ALA A 84 16.03 8.90 -11.57
CA ALA A 84 15.50 8.74 -12.92
C ALA A 84 13.99 8.42 -12.96
N ILE A 85 13.49 7.66 -11.97
CA ILE A 85 12.05 7.37 -11.84
C ILE A 85 11.28 8.52 -11.16
N GLY A 86 11.96 9.62 -10.80
CA GLY A 86 11.43 10.82 -10.13
C GLY A 86 10.93 10.57 -8.72
N SER A 87 11.74 9.87 -7.93
CA SER A 87 11.51 9.84 -6.49
C SER A 87 11.66 11.26 -5.93
N GLY A 88 10.70 11.71 -5.11
CA GLY A 88 10.77 13.04 -4.49
C GLY A 88 11.93 13.14 -3.49
N TYR A 89 12.20 12.04 -2.77
CA TYR A 89 13.42 11.82 -2.02
C TYR A 89 13.69 10.32 -1.85
N LEU A 90 14.94 9.99 -1.53
CA LEU A 90 15.41 8.63 -1.29
C LEU A 90 15.79 8.44 0.18
N PHE A 91 15.42 7.31 0.76
CA PHE A 91 15.83 6.94 2.12
C PHE A 91 16.36 5.50 2.19
N PRO A 92 17.44 5.25 2.94
CA PRO A 92 18.08 3.94 2.96
C PRO A 92 17.26 2.90 3.72
N THR A 93 17.33 1.65 3.27
CA THR A 93 16.77 0.46 3.95
C THR A 93 17.61 -0.79 3.65
N THR A 94 17.19 -1.96 4.13
CA THR A 94 17.64 -3.26 3.63
C THR A 94 16.50 -3.94 2.87
N PHE A 95 16.79 -4.99 2.11
CA PHE A 95 15.75 -5.77 1.44
C PHE A 95 14.73 -6.32 2.45
N GLU A 96 15.18 -6.87 3.58
CA GLU A 96 14.33 -7.42 4.64
C GLU A 96 13.47 -6.35 5.29
N LYS A 97 14.06 -5.21 5.67
CA LYS A 97 13.29 -4.11 6.27
C LYS A 97 12.25 -3.55 5.31
N GLU A 98 12.61 -3.41 4.03
CA GLU A 98 11.67 -2.98 2.99
C GLU A 98 10.51 -3.96 2.87
N VAL A 99 10.80 -5.24 2.68
CA VAL A 99 9.77 -6.26 2.49
C VAL A 99 8.87 -6.41 3.70
N HIS A 100 9.43 -6.50 4.90
CA HIS A 100 8.61 -6.70 6.10
C HIS A 100 7.73 -5.49 6.38
N SER A 101 8.26 -4.27 6.22
CA SER A 101 7.46 -3.05 6.43
C SER A 101 6.41 -2.84 5.34
N ASP A 102 6.75 -3.11 4.08
CA ASP A 102 5.85 -2.93 2.93
C ASP A 102 4.68 -3.94 2.97
N LEU A 103 4.98 -5.23 3.13
CA LEU A 103 3.96 -6.28 3.21
C LEU A 103 3.04 -6.13 4.43
N THR A 104 3.58 -5.69 5.56
CA THR A 104 2.79 -5.39 6.77
C THR A 104 1.96 -4.12 6.56
N GLY A 105 2.51 -3.10 5.90
CA GLY A 105 1.81 -1.85 5.60
C GLY A 105 0.62 -2.05 4.67
N GLU A 106 0.81 -2.75 3.55
CA GLU A 106 -0.26 -2.99 2.56
C GLU A 106 -1.40 -3.83 3.13
N ARG A 107 -1.08 -4.91 3.86
CA ARG A 107 -2.09 -5.76 4.51
C ARG A 107 -2.72 -5.06 5.72
N GLY A 108 -1.97 -4.22 6.40
CA GLY A 108 -2.41 -3.44 7.54
C GLY A 108 -3.15 -2.18 7.11
N VAL A 109 -2.60 -1.02 7.48
CA VAL A 109 -3.28 0.28 7.34
C VAL A 109 -3.62 0.64 5.89
N LEU A 110 -2.76 0.32 4.91
CA LEU A 110 -2.89 0.88 3.57
C LEU A 110 -4.01 0.24 2.73
N MET A 111 -4.39 -1.01 3.03
CA MET A 111 -5.47 -1.70 2.30
C MET A 111 -6.42 -2.45 3.25
N GLY A 112 -5.94 -3.42 4.02
CA GLY A 112 -6.80 -4.34 4.77
C GLY A 112 -7.61 -3.66 5.88
N ALA A 113 -6.94 -2.94 6.76
CA ALA A 113 -7.59 -2.23 7.86
C ALA A 113 -8.54 -1.13 7.35
N LEU A 114 -8.15 -0.44 6.27
CA LEU A 114 -8.98 0.59 5.65
C LEU A 114 -10.33 0.02 5.20
N ALA A 115 -10.30 -1.07 4.43
CA ALA A 115 -11.51 -1.73 3.95
C ALA A 115 -12.38 -2.25 5.11
N GLY A 116 -11.77 -2.95 6.08
CA GLY A 116 -12.49 -3.58 7.18
C GLY A 116 -13.13 -2.58 8.14
N VAL A 117 -12.42 -1.51 8.53
CA VAL A 117 -12.96 -0.50 9.46
C VAL A 117 -14.10 0.29 8.81
N MET A 118 -13.94 0.69 7.54
CA MET A 118 -14.99 1.38 6.80
C MET A 118 -16.26 0.53 6.69
N GLU A 119 -16.12 -0.74 6.30
CA GLU A 119 -17.25 -1.66 6.19
C GLU A 119 -17.94 -1.92 7.54
N ALA A 120 -17.17 -2.11 8.61
CA ALA A 120 -17.71 -2.32 9.95
C ALA A 120 -18.57 -1.14 10.42
N GLN A 121 -18.08 0.10 10.26
CA GLN A 121 -18.84 1.29 10.65
C GLN A 121 -20.04 1.53 9.73
N TYR A 122 -19.89 1.32 8.42
CA TYR A 122 -21.00 1.44 7.47
C TYR A 122 -22.14 0.50 7.85
N ASN A 123 -21.83 -0.78 8.08
CA ASN A 123 -22.81 -1.80 8.46
C ASN A 123 -23.49 -1.47 9.79
N LEU A 124 -22.75 -0.91 10.76
CA LEU A 124 -23.32 -0.44 12.03
C LEU A 124 -24.36 0.66 11.80
N LEU A 125 -24.03 1.71 11.04
CA LEU A 125 -24.97 2.79 10.73
C LEU A 125 -26.21 2.27 9.98
N ARG A 126 -26.01 1.37 9.02
CA ARG A 126 -27.13 0.74 8.29
C ARG A 126 -28.04 -0.06 9.20
N LYS A 127 -27.47 -0.81 10.16
CA LYS A 127 -28.23 -1.55 11.19
C LYS A 127 -29.08 -0.62 12.07
N HIS A 128 -28.64 0.62 12.28
CA HIS A 128 -29.37 1.63 13.04
C HIS A 128 -30.31 2.51 12.20
N GLY A 129 -30.54 2.17 10.93
CA GLY A 129 -31.54 2.80 10.08
C GLY A 129 -31.07 4.03 9.29
N HIS A 130 -29.79 4.39 9.38
CA HIS A 130 -29.21 5.48 8.57
C HIS A 130 -29.25 5.14 7.09
N SER A 131 -29.46 6.12 6.21
CA SER A 131 -29.50 5.86 4.76
C SER A 131 -28.15 5.38 4.19
N PRO A 132 -28.11 4.67 3.05
CA PRO A 132 -26.85 4.31 2.40
C PRO A 132 -25.92 5.50 2.12
N SER A 133 -26.48 6.64 1.69
CA SER A 133 -25.71 7.85 1.42
C SER A 133 -25.12 8.47 2.68
N GLU A 134 -25.90 8.51 3.76
CA GLU A 134 -25.44 9.04 5.05
C GLU A 134 -24.35 8.14 5.64
N ALA A 135 -24.59 6.83 5.68
CA ALA A 135 -23.60 5.87 6.16
C ALA A 135 -22.31 5.91 5.35
N PHE A 136 -22.37 6.08 4.02
CA PHE A 136 -21.17 6.24 3.20
C PHE A 136 -20.45 7.58 3.45
N ASN A 137 -21.20 8.66 3.65
CA ASN A 137 -20.61 9.98 3.93
C ASN A 137 -19.83 9.98 5.24
N GLU A 138 -20.42 9.44 6.30
CA GLU A 138 -19.87 9.38 7.67
C GLU A 138 -18.75 8.32 7.86
N THR A 139 -18.39 7.59 6.80
CA THR A 139 -17.38 6.52 6.86
C THR A 139 -16.26 6.70 5.84
N VAL A 140 -16.59 7.04 4.59
CA VAL A 140 -15.62 7.05 3.49
C VAL A 140 -15.49 8.45 2.88
N GLU A 141 -16.61 9.13 2.59
CA GLU A 141 -16.56 10.38 1.83
C GLU A 141 -15.83 11.48 2.59
N GLU A 142 -16.23 11.76 3.83
CA GLU A 142 -15.64 12.86 4.60
C GLU A 142 -14.17 12.60 4.94
N LEU A 143 -13.83 11.34 5.23
CA LEU A 143 -12.45 10.92 5.45
C LEU A 143 -11.58 11.20 4.21
N THR A 144 -12.03 10.77 3.03
CA THR A 144 -11.22 10.82 1.80
C THR A 144 -11.23 12.17 1.09
N GLN A 145 -12.31 12.96 1.21
CA GLN A 145 -12.39 14.30 0.64
C GLN A 145 -11.73 15.35 1.52
N SER A 146 -11.83 15.20 2.85
CA SER A 146 -11.44 16.25 3.80
C SER A 146 -10.35 15.77 4.77
N LEU A 147 -10.68 14.87 5.69
CA LEU A 147 -9.89 14.67 6.91
C LEU A 147 -8.48 14.14 6.65
N ILE A 148 -8.32 13.13 5.78
CA ILE A 148 -7.01 12.55 5.50
C ILE A 148 -6.06 13.56 4.83
N ARG A 149 -6.58 14.56 4.12
CA ARG A 149 -5.78 15.61 3.51
C ARG A 149 -5.22 16.58 4.54
N LEU A 150 -5.92 16.80 5.64
CA LEU A 150 -5.40 17.58 6.77
C LEU A 150 -4.24 16.85 7.46
N VAL A 151 -4.36 15.52 7.59
CA VAL A 151 -3.30 14.66 8.12
C VAL A 151 -2.08 14.66 7.20
N ASP A 152 -2.28 14.49 5.89
CA ASP A 152 -1.21 14.56 4.89
C ASP A 152 -0.47 15.92 4.94
N LYS A 153 -1.23 17.01 5.08
CA LYS A 153 -0.65 18.36 5.12
C LYS A 153 0.21 18.61 6.35
N ASN A 154 -0.29 18.31 7.55
CA ASN A 154 0.31 18.78 8.81
C ASN A 154 0.18 17.80 9.99
N GLY A 155 -0.31 16.58 9.79
CA GLY A 155 -0.42 15.57 10.84
C GLY A 155 -1.78 15.50 11.56
N MET A 156 -1.87 14.54 12.48
CA MET A 156 -3.12 14.17 13.17
C MET A 156 -3.63 15.26 14.13
N ASP A 157 -2.71 15.93 14.83
CA ASP A 157 -3.05 17.03 15.74
C ASP A 157 -3.61 18.23 14.95
N TRP A 158 -3.08 18.50 13.76
CA TRP A 158 -3.63 19.52 12.87
C TRP A 158 -5.05 19.19 12.41
N MET A 159 -5.30 17.94 12.01
CA MET A 159 -6.65 17.49 11.68
C MET A 159 -7.61 17.71 12.87
N TYR A 160 -7.22 17.32 14.09
CA TYR A 160 -8.05 17.54 15.28
C TYR A 160 -8.29 19.02 15.57
N ALA A 161 -7.25 19.87 15.52
CA ALA A 161 -7.37 21.30 15.77
C ALA A 161 -8.32 22.02 14.79
N ASN A 162 -8.55 21.44 13.60
CA ASN A 162 -9.47 21.95 12.58
C ASN A 162 -10.87 21.30 12.62
N CYS A 163 -11.14 20.44 13.59
CA CYS A 163 -12.45 19.83 13.82
C CYS A 163 -13.18 20.51 15.00
N SER A 164 -14.49 20.27 15.14
CA SER A 164 -15.28 20.77 16.28
C SER A 164 -14.76 20.23 17.62
N THR A 165 -15.02 20.94 18.71
CA THR A 165 -14.64 20.51 20.07
C THR A 165 -15.24 19.15 20.44
N THR A 166 -16.47 18.86 19.99
CA THR A 166 -17.13 17.56 20.17
C THR A 166 -16.37 16.44 19.46
N ALA A 167 -15.98 16.65 18.19
CA ALA A 167 -15.22 15.68 17.41
C ALA A 167 -13.83 15.44 18.00
N GLN A 168 -13.15 16.51 18.46
CA GLN A 168 -11.85 16.41 19.11
C GLN A 168 -11.90 15.54 20.37
N ARG A 169 -12.84 15.83 21.29
CA ARG A 169 -13.00 15.06 22.52
C ARG A 169 -13.30 13.59 22.22
N GLY A 170 -14.26 13.34 21.34
CA GLY A 170 -14.64 11.99 20.93
C GLY A 170 -13.47 11.21 20.32
N ALA A 171 -12.75 11.79 19.36
CA ALA A 171 -11.61 11.14 18.72
C ALA A 171 -10.50 10.79 19.73
N LEU A 172 -10.20 11.70 20.67
CA LEU A 172 -9.19 11.47 21.72
C LEU A 172 -9.60 10.38 22.71
N ASP A 173 -10.90 10.24 23.01
CA ASP A 173 -11.41 9.17 23.88
C ASP A 173 -11.35 7.81 23.19
N TRP A 174 -11.74 7.74 21.92
CA TRP A 174 -11.90 6.48 21.19
C TRP A 174 -10.61 5.95 20.57
N ARG A 175 -9.62 6.81 20.24
CA ARG A 175 -8.37 6.36 19.56
C ARG A 175 -7.64 5.25 20.33
N HIS A 176 -7.71 5.25 21.66
CA HIS A 176 -7.05 4.24 22.50
C HIS A 176 -7.76 2.88 22.43
N GLN A 177 -9.10 2.89 22.28
CA GLN A 177 -9.88 1.66 22.12
C GLN A 177 -9.62 1.03 20.75
N PHE A 178 -9.61 1.85 19.69
CA PHE A 178 -9.24 1.38 18.36
C PHE A 178 -7.82 0.81 18.35
N ARG A 179 -6.84 1.52 18.92
CA ARG A 179 -5.47 1.03 19.03
C ARG A 179 -5.41 -0.33 19.73
N LYS A 180 -6.03 -0.47 20.90
CA LYS A 180 -6.06 -1.73 21.66
C LYS A 180 -6.71 -2.87 20.88
N ALA A 181 -7.72 -2.58 20.06
CA ALA A 181 -8.41 -3.59 19.26
C ALA A 181 -7.55 -4.11 18.09
N VAL A 182 -6.74 -3.25 17.47
CA VAL A 182 -5.97 -3.59 16.27
C VAL A 182 -4.53 -4.03 16.55
N GLU A 183 -3.95 -3.66 17.70
CA GLU A 183 -2.59 -4.07 18.10
C GLU A 183 -2.36 -5.59 17.93
N PRO A 184 -3.20 -6.50 18.46
CA PRO A 184 -2.99 -7.94 18.28
C PRO A 184 -3.08 -8.42 16.82
N VAL A 185 -3.89 -7.74 16.00
CA VAL A 185 -4.03 -8.07 14.57
C VAL A 185 -2.76 -7.68 13.83
N PHE A 186 -2.18 -6.53 14.14
CA PHE A 186 -0.92 -6.10 13.54
C PHE A 186 0.27 -6.94 14.00
N ASP A 187 0.31 -7.35 15.27
CA ASP A 187 1.34 -8.28 15.76
C ASP A 187 1.27 -9.61 15.00
N TRP A 188 0.09 -10.22 14.90
CA TRP A 188 -0.10 -11.46 14.14
C TRP A 188 0.26 -11.30 12.66
N LEU A 189 -0.16 -10.19 12.05
CA LEU A 189 0.17 -9.89 10.66
C LEU A 189 1.68 -9.82 10.46
N TYR A 190 2.39 -9.06 11.29
CA TYR A 190 3.84 -8.91 11.18
C TYR A 190 4.56 -10.26 11.33
N GLU A 191 4.17 -11.07 12.32
CA GLU A 191 4.71 -12.42 12.52
C GLU A 191 4.46 -13.34 11.30
N SER A 192 3.27 -13.26 10.69
CA SER A 192 2.95 -14.02 9.48
C SER A 192 3.75 -13.58 8.25
N VAL A 193 4.20 -12.32 8.20
CA VAL A 193 5.07 -11.80 7.15
C VAL A 193 6.49 -12.33 7.35
N ILE A 194 7.08 -12.16 8.53
CA ILE A 194 8.48 -12.56 8.75
C ILE A 194 8.68 -14.08 8.64
N SER A 195 7.67 -14.87 9.03
CA SER A 195 7.70 -16.34 8.93
C SER A 195 7.61 -16.85 7.47
N GLY A 196 7.25 -15.98 6.52
CA GLY A 196 7.04 -16.37 5.12
C GLY A 196 5.70 -17.04 4.86
N GLU A 197 4.77 -17.06 5.82
CA GLU A 197 3.43 -17.62 5.61
C GLU A 197 2.62 -16.78 4.63
N GLN A 198 2.67 -15.44 4.76
CA GLN A 198 2.04 -14.56 3.77
C GLN A 198 2.62 -14.76 2.36
N THR A 199 3.92 -15.01 2.26
CA THR A 199 4.58 -15.34 1.00
C THR A 199 4.04 -16.63 0.40
N ARG A 200 3.91 -17.69 1.23
CA ARG A 200 3.34 -18.97 0.81
C ARG A 200 1.92 -18.80 0.26
N ILE A 201 1.06 -18.08 0.98
CA ILE A 201 -0.32 -17.77 0.58
C ILE A 201 -0.35 -17.05 -0.77
N VAL A 202 0.47 -16.00 -0.93
CA VAL A 202 0.54 -15.22 -2.18
C VAL A 202 0.98 -16.09 -3.35
N ILE A 203 2.05 -16.88 -3.19
CA ILE A 203 2.57 -17.75 -4.25
C ILE A 203 1.52 -18.80 -4.64
N GLU A 204 0.89 -19.45 -3.66
CA GLU A 204 -0.15 -20.46 -3.90
C GLU A 204 -1.34 -19.86 -4.65
N ALA A 205 -1.88 -18.75 -4.16
CA ALA A 205 -3.03 -18.08 -4.76
C ALA A 205 -2.72 -17.63 -6.20
N ASN A 206 -1.60 -16.96 -6.44
CA ASN A 206 -1.23 -16.42 -7.76
C ASN A 206 -0.81 -17.50 -8.76
N SER A 207 -0.40 -18.68 -8.29
CA SER A 207 -0.04 -19.82 -9.15
C SER A 207 -1.25 -20.67 -9.53
N ALA A 208 -2.41 -20.45 -8.91
CA ALA A 208 -3.64 -21.16 -9.25
C ALA A 208 -4.10 -20.81 -10.68
N LYS A 209 -4.49 -21.84 -11.45
CA LYS A 209 -4.96 -21.67 -12.84
C LYS A 209 -6.19 -20.75 -12.93
N ASP A 210 -6.99 -20.71 -11.87
CA ASP A 210 -8.21 -19.94 -11.77
C ASP A 210 -8.07 -18.64 -10.94
N TYR A 211 -6.84 -18.20 -10.67
CA TYR A 211 -6.55 -17.03 -9.84
C TYR A 211 -7.33 -15.78 -10.30
N ARG A 212 -7.30 -15.48 -11.61
CA ARG A 212 -7.99 -14.29 -12.16
C ARG A 212 -9.50 -14.36 -11.98
N GLN A 213 -10.11 -15.55 -12.13
CA GLN A 213 -11.55 -15.70 -11.94
C GLN A 213 -11.93 -15.54 -10.46
N LYS A 214 -11.14 -16.10 -9.54
CA LYS A 214 -11.34 -15.95 -8.09
C LYS A 214 -11.21 -14.50 -7.65
N LEU A 215 -10.14 -13.83 -8.09
CA LEU A 215 -9.93 -12.41 -7.78
C LEU A 215 -11.06 -11.53 -8.33
N GLU A 216 -11.49 -11.73 -9.58
CA GLU A 216 -12.60 -10.94 -10.14
C GLU A 216 -13.90 -11.19 -9.38
N LYS A 217 -14.13 -12.40 -8.87
CA LYS A 217 -15.31 -12.69 -8.02
C LYS A 217 -15.29 -11.87 -6.74
N GLU A 218 -14.17 -11.84 -6.02
CA GLU A 218 -14.00 -11.05 -4.78
C GLU A 218 -14.13 -9.55 -5.04
N LEU A 219 -13.48 -9.05 -6.10
CA LEU A 219 -13.57 -7.63 -6.48
C LEU A 219 -14.98 -7.25 -6.95
N LYS A 220 -15.70 -8.17 -7.62
CA LYS A 220 -17.09 -7.97 -8.01
C LYS A 220 -18.00 -7.89 -6.79
N GLU A 221 -17.83 -8.78 -5.81
CA GLU A 221 -18.57 -8.75 -4.55
C GLU A 221 -18.40 -7.40 -3.84
N MET A 222 -17.16 -6.93 -3.72
CA MET A 222 -16.87 -5.61 -3.18
C MET A 222 -17.54 -4.49 -4.00
N ARG A 223 -17.36 -4.50 -5.32
CA ARG A 223 -17.92 -3.47 -6.22
C ARG A 223 -19.44 -3.41 -6.20
N GLU A 224 -20.11 -4.54 -6.00
CA GLU A 224 -21.57 -4.67 -6.00
C GLU A 224 -22.18 -4.53 -4.59
N SER A 225 -21.36 -4.42 -3.54
CA SER A 225 -21.82 -4.17 -2.19
C SER A 225 -22.64 -2.87 -2.11
N GLU A 226 -23.57 -2.80 -1.15
CA GLU A 226 -24.40 -1.59 -0.98
C GLU A 226 -23.51 -0.35 -0.71
N MET A 227 -22.48 -0.50 0.13
CA MET A 227 -21.52 0.55 0.47
C MET A 227 -20.83 1.12 -0.77
N TRP A 228 -20.28 0.27 -1.64
CA TRP A 228 -19.51 0.74 -2.80
C TRP A 228 -20.40 1.22 -3.95
N ARG A 229 -21.64 0.72 -4.07
CA ARG A 229 -22.65 1.31 -4.97
C ARG A 229 -23.10 2.69 -4.50
N ALA A 230 -23.36 2.87 -3.20
CA ALA A 230 -23.64 4.18 -2.62
C ALA A 230 -22.47 5.14 -2.86
N GLY A 231 -21.25 4.67 -2.65
CA GLY A 231 -20.04 5.45 -2.94
C GLY A 231 -19.88 5.84 -4.40
N ALA A 232 -20.23 4.96 -5.35
CA ALA A 232 -20.22 5.32 -6.77
C ALA A 232 -21.22 6.44 -7.08
N ALA A 233 -22.42 6.38 -6.49
CA ALA A 233 -23.42 7.44 -6.62
C ALA A 233 -22.92 8.76 -6.01
N VAL A 234 -22.42 8.74 -4.77
CA VAL A 234 -21.87 9.93 -4.09
C VAL A 234 -20.73 10.55 -4.91
N ARG A 235 -19.76 9.75 -5.38
CA ARG A 235 -18.64 10.23 -6.21
C ARG A 235 -19.11 10.86 -7.52
N SER A 236 -20.20 10.37 -8.12
CA SER A 236 -20.75 10.93 -9.36
C SER A 236 -21.32 12.34 -9.19
N LEU A 237 -21.70 12.70 -7.96
CA LEU A 237 -22.23 14.02 -7.62
C LEU A 237 -21.15 15.07 -7.41
N ARG A 238 -19.86 14.70 -7.37
CA ARG A 238 -18.77 15.64 -7.15
C ARG A 238 -18.57 16.58 -8.35
N PRO A 239 -18.34 17.90 -8.13
CA PRO A 239 -18.21 18.88 -9.21
C PRO A 239 -17.16 18.52 -10.28
N GLU A 240 -16.03 17.92 -9.90
CA GLU A 240 -14.98 17.49 -10.84
C GLU A 240 -15.42 16.36 -11.80
N ASN A 241 -16.51 15.68 -11.49
CA ASN A 241 -17.06 14.61 -12.32
C ASN A 241 -18.25 15.07 -13.19
N TRP A 242 -18.75 16.30 -13.04
CA TRP A 242 -19.89 16.80 -13.82
C TRP A 242 -19.58 16.97 -15.31
N LYS A 243 -18.31 17.24 -15.66
CA LYS A 243 -17.86 17.49 -17.04
C LYS A 243 -17.36 16.25 -17.78
N LYS A 244 -17.48 15.06 -17.18
CA LYS A 244 -17.03 13.78 -17.78
C LYS A 244 -18.16 12.99 -18.46
N LYS A 245 -19.28 13.65 -18.81
CA LYS A 245 -20.36 13.05 -19.60
C LYS A 245 -20.21 13.35 -21.08
#